data_AF-A0AAU0VXA9-F1
#
_entry.id   AF-A0AAU0VXA9-F1
#
_cell.length_a   1.000
_cell.length_b   1.000
_cell.length_c   1.000
_cell.angle_alpha   90.00
_cell.angle_beta   90.00
_cell.angle_gamma   90.00
#
_symmetry.space_group_name_H-M   'P 1'
#
loop_
_entity.id
_entity.type
_entity.pdbx_description
1 polymer ?
#
loop_
_entity_poly.entity_id
_entity_poly.type
_entity_poly.pdbx_seq_one_letter_code
_entity_poly.pdbx_strand_id
1 'polypeptide(L)'
;MSGDRFNTKQVQALLGYQSEREIDQAVQRGELPAADGEGEAGRYWSKESLDQSAPLGLSAIAELAGVHGATPQKWHRSPTGKAARGYEKKTPHPIKSVADAMGTDVPQFDEIIYPRRVVVAFLKAIGYMDAEGRLVEEIQNKGAGRWSPVKPTIDPRPVTDPEEAVDSRTGKPLALDPVTRGRYRYYAVHAAPKLGYASKPVFDQSLNKGRVPAADGYDELQRPFWWLETLEAHLAGAEERKLQAKAGPKPDGYTDDGKPYRLLPDDGHYAQKGEAGAAEKPEKNVAE
;
A
#
# COMPACT_ATOMS: atom_id res chain seq x y z
N MET A 1 35.98 11.30 -31.74
CA MET A 1 34.76 11.92 -31.19
C MET A 1 34.83 11.79 -29.68
N SER A 2 35.25 12.85 -29.00
CA SER A 2 35.28 12.87 -27.53
C SER A 2 33.84 12.97 -27.07
N GLY A 3 33.23 11.84 -26.68
CA GLY A 3 31.89 11.85 -26.12
C GLY A 3 31.86 12.71 -24.86
N ASP A 4 30.82 13.51 -24.69
CA ASP A 4 30.62 14.39 -23.54
C ASP A 4 30.66 13.54 -22.25
N ARG A 5 31.81 13.59 -21.57
CA ARG A 5 32.03 12.98 -20.25
C ARG A 5 31.90 14.06 -19.19
N PHE A 6 31.16 13.74 -18.15
CA PHE A 6 30.88 14.62 -17.02
C PHE A 6 31.52 14.04 -15.77
N ASN A 7 32.36 14.80 -15.09
CA ASN A 7 32.96 14.41 -13.81
C ASN A 7 31.98 14.59 -12.64
N THR A 8 32.32 14.04 -11.47
CA THR A 8 31.49 14.14 -10.25
C THR A 8 30.99 15.55 -9.95
N LYS A 9 31.82 16.59 -10.10
CA LYS A 9 31.41 17.99 -9.82
C LYS A 9 30.39 18.51 -10.84
N GLN A 10 30.55 18.15 -12.11
CA GLN A 10 29.59 18.50 -13.16
C GLN A 10 28.25 17.79 -12.93
N VAL A 11 28.28 16.53 -12.49
CA VAL A 11 27.08 15.76 -12.12
C VAL A 11 26.38 16.37 -10.89
N GLN A 12 27.13 16.80 -9.88
CA GLN A 12 26.59 17.53 -8.72
C GLN A 12 25.83 18.78 -9.16
N ALA A 13 26.48 19.62 -9.97
CA ALA A 13 25.90 20.87 -10.44
C ALA A 13 24.68 20.64 -11.35
N LEU A 14 24.75 19.64 -12.25
CA LEU A 14 23.71 19.36 -13.22
C LEU A 14 22.44 18.77 -12.58
N LEU A 15 22.61 17.86 -11.61
CA LEU A 15 21.51 17.10 -11.02
C LEU A 15 21.13 17.57 -9.61
N GLY A 16 21.80 18.61 -9.09
CA GLY A 16 21.48 19.25 -7.81
C GLY A 16 21.93 18.47 -6.57
N TYR A 17 22.86 17.53 -6.70
CA TYR A 17 23.43 16.81 -5.56
C TYR A 17 24.38 17.72 -4.76
N GLN A 18 24.25 17.71 -3.44
CA GLN A 18 25.00 18.59 -2.54
C GLN A 18 26.39 18.07 -2.20
N SER A 19 26.64 16.76 -2.39
CA SER A 19 27.91 16.14 -2.06
C SER A 19 28.18 14.88 -2.89
N GLU A 20 29.44 14.43 -2.90
CA GLU A 20 29.84 13.19 -3.58
C GLU A 20 29.23 11.96 -2.90
N ARG A 21 29.08 12.01 -1.58
CA ARG A 21 28.38 10.98 -0.81
C ARG A 21 26.91 10.85 -1.23
N GLU A 22 26.24 11.95 -1.57
CA GLU A 22 24.86 11.91 -2.07
C GLU A 22 24.78 11.26 -3.46
N ILE A 23 25.79 11.50 -4.32
CA ILE A 23 25.93 10.78 -5.59
C ILE A 23 26.12 9.29 -5.36
N ASP A 24 26.98 8.89 -4.43
CA ASP A 24 27.20 7.46 -4.11
C ASP A 24 25.91 6.78 -3.65
N GLN A 25 25.15 7.47 -2.78
CA GLN A 25 23.84 7.00 -2.34
C GLN A 25 22.83 6.96 -3.49
N ALA A 26 22.82 7.95 -4.38
CA ALA A 26 21.94 7.96 -5.54
C ALA A 26 22.26 6.80 -6.50
N VAL A 27 23.54 6.48 -6.71
CA VAL A 27 23.96 5.30 -7.48
C VAL A 27 23.49 4.01 -6.80
N GLN A 28 23.69 3.89 -5.48
CA GLN A 28 23.25 2.72 -4.71
C GLN A 28 21.71 2.55 -4.74
N ARG A 29 20.95 3.64 -4.74
CA ARG A 29 19.48 3.64 -4.84
C ARG A 29 18.96 3.41 -6.27
N GLY A 30 19.84 3.41 -7.27
CA GLY A 30 19.49 3.32 -8.69
C GLY A 30 18.82 4.59 -9.24
N GLU A 31 19.02 5.73 -8.58
CA GLU A 31 18.53 7.05 -9.01
C GLU A 31 19.48 7.71 -10.03
N LEU A 32 20.76 7.34 -9.96
CA LEU A 32 21.80 7.67 -10.90
C LEU A 32 22.42 6.36 -11.40
N PRO A 33 22.75 6.20 -12.69
CA PRO A 33 23.54 5.05 -13.12
C PRO A 33 24.92 5.06 -12.48
N ALA A 34 25.54 3.88 -12.38
CA ALA A 34 26.94 3.79 -12.01
C ALA A 34 27.80 4.63 -12.98
N ALA A 35 28.93 5.13 -12.50
CA ALA A 35 29.86 5.85 -13.35
C ALA A 35 30.29 4.95 -14.52
N ASP A 36 30.32 5.51 -15.73
CA ASP A 36 30.71 4.78 -16.95
C ASP A 36 32.22 4.50 -16.98
N GLY A 37 32.97 5.12 -16.06
CA GLY A 37 34.36 4.80 -15.77
C GLY A 37 34.98 5.77 -14.80
N GLU A 38 36.29 5.61 -14.61
CA GLU A 38 37.12 6.45 -13.75
C GLU A 38 38.29 6.99 -14.59
N GLY A 39 38.53 8.30 -14.50
CA GLY A 39 39.62 8.98 -15.20
C GLY A 39 40.44 9.86 -14.25
N GLU A 40 41.35 10.66 -14.80
CA GLU A 40 42.25 11.52 -14.00
C GLU A 40 41.51 12.54 -13.12
N ALA A 41 40.30 12.96 -13.53
CA ALA A 41 39.44 13.86 -12.78
C ALA A 41 38.46 13.14 -11.83
N GLY A 42 38.66 11.84 -11.62
CA GLY A 42 37.77 10.95 -10.87
C GLY A 42 36.73 10.27 -11.76
N ARG A 43 35.64 9.82 -11.15
CA ARG A 43 34.52 9.12 -11.81
C ARG A 43 33.87 10.01 -12.85
N TYR A 44 33.47 9.42 -13.97
CA TYR A 44 32.75 10.12 -15.02
C TYR A 44 31.49 9.38 -15.46
N TRP A 45 30.53 10.17 -15.93
CA TRP A 45 29.31 9.71 -16.57
C TRP A 45 29.26 10.27 -17.98
N SER A 46 28.81 9.47 -18.92
CA SER A 46 28.47 9.88 -20.27
C SER A 46 27.19 10.69 -20.25
N LYS A 47 27.02 11.53 -21.27
CA LYS A 47 25.77 12.24 -21.50
C LYS A 47 24.56 11.30 -21.52
N GLU A 48 24.67 10.13 -22.15
CA GLU A 48 23.57 9.16 -22.23
C GLU A 48 23.17 8.65 -20.84
N SER A 49 24.15 8.30 -20.00
CA SER A 49 23.92 7.93 -18.59
C SER A 49 23.33 9.09 -17.78
N LEU A 50 23.73 10.34 -18.04
CA LEU A 50 23.15 11.50 -17.36
C LEU A 50 21.78 11.93 -17.88
N ASP A 51 21.48 11.73 -19.16
CA ASP A 51 20.15 11.94 -19.73
C ASP A 51 19.17 10.92 -19.10
N GLN A 52 19.67 9.73 -18.74
CA GLN A 52 18.96 8.80 -17.85
C GLN A 52 18.84 9.28 -16.40
N SER A 53 19.33 10.46 -16.05
CA SER A 53 19.32 11.03 -14.70
C SER A 53 18.65 12.41 -14.65
N ALA A 54 18.51 13.04 -15.82
CA ALA A 54 17.97 14.37 -15.99
C ALA A 54 16.53 14.46 -15.48
N PRO A 55 16.11 15.64 -15.00
CA PRO A 55 14.73 15.90 -14.63
C PRO A 55 13.76 15.58 -15.77
N LEU A 56 12.59 15.03 -15.43
CA LEU A 56 11.64 14.48 -16.39
C LEU A 56 10.41 15.35 -16.54
N GLY A 57 10.10 15.73 -17.78
CA GLY A 57 8.80 16.24 -18.18
C GLY A 57 7.72 15.16 -18.22
N LEU A 58 6.44 15.54 -18.29
CA LEU A 58 5.33 14.57 -18.31
C LEU A 58 5.42 13.52 -19.43
N SER A 59 5.87 13.91 -20.62
CA SER A 59 6.05 12.96 -21.74
C SER A 59 7.13 11.93 -21.42
N ALA A 60 8.26 12.37 -20.86
CA ALA A 60 9.34 11.47 -20.45
C ALA A 60 8.91 10.57 -19.28
N ILE A 61 8.06 11.06 -18.37
CA ILE A 61 7.45 10.24 -17.32
C ILE A 61 6.54 9.16 -17.93
N ALA A 62 5.77 9.50 -18.97
CA ALA A 62 4.89 8.54 -19.64
C ALA A 62 5.70 7.40 -20.30
N GLU A 63 6.76 7.77 -21.00
CA GLU A 63 7.69 6.83 -21.63
C GLU A 63 8.37 5.93 -20.58
N LEU A 64 8.93 6.55 -19.53
CA LEU A 64 9.58 5.82 -18.44
C LEU A 64 8.64 4.84 -17.74
N ALA A 65 7.37 5.21 -17.57
CA ALA A 65 6.35 4.37 -16.95
C ALA A 65 5.69 3.37 -17.91
N GLY A 66 5.98 3.42 -19.22
CA GLY A 66 5.32 2.59 -20.23
C GLY A 66 3.80 2.83 -20.31
N VAL A 67 3.35 4.08 -20.10
CA VAL A 67 1.93 4.44 -20.08
C VAL A 67 1.56 5.44 -21.16
N HIS A 68 0.26 5.55 -21.45
CA HIS A 68 -0.27 6.60 -22.31
C HIS A 68 0.05 8.00 -21.76
N GLY A 69 0.39 8.96 -22.64
CA GLY A 69 0.85 10.32 -22.29
C GLY A 69 -0.11 11.15 -21.42
N ALA A 70 -1.40 10.81 -21.39
CA ALA A 70 -2.38 11.46 -20.51
C ALA A 70 -2.30 10.99 -19.04
N THR A 71 -1.61 9.89 -18.75
CA THR A 71 -1.57 9.29 -17.41
C THR A 71 -0.75 10.12 -16.43
N PRO A 72 0.48 10.60 -16.75
CA PRO A 72 1.24 11.45 -15.84
C PRO A 72 0.52 12.74 -15.47
N GLN A 73 -0.35 13.25 -16.35
CA GLN A 73 -1.17 14.43 -16.04
C GLN A 73 -2.14 14.19 -14.88
N LYS A 74 -2.56 12.94 -14.65
CA LYS A 74 -3.38 12.57 -13.48
C LYS A 74 -2.54 12.48 -12.20
N TRP A 75 -1.25 12.18 -12.31
CA TRP A 75 -0.31 12.08 -11.19
C TRP A 75 0.25 13.45 -10.75
N HIS A 76 0.23 14.42 -11.67
CA HIS A 76 0.60 15.82 -11.44
C HIS A 76 -0.57 16.67 -10.89
N ARG A 77 -1.82 16.22 -11.04
CA ARG A 77 -3.00 16.99 -10.60
C ARG A 77 -3.56 16.45 -9.29
N SER A 78 -3.93 17.34 -8.38
CA SER A 78 -4.71 16.93 -7.21
C SER A 78 -6.03 16.32 -7.69
N PRO A 79 -6.50 15.23 -7.06
CA PRO A 79 -7.79 14.64 -7.38
C PRO A 79 -8.92 15.68 -7.28
N THR A 80 -9.79 15.75 -8.28
CA THR A 80 -10.93 16.67 -8.33
C THR A 80 -12.27 15.93 -8.40
N GLY A 81 -13.37 16.58 -8.01
CA GLY A 81 -14.73 16.07 -8.18
C GLY A 81 -15.09 14.87 -7.28
N LYS A 82 -15.77 13.84 -7.81
CA LYS A 82 -16.12 12.61 -7.05
C LYS A 82 -14.87 11.88 -6.53
N ALA A 83 -13.75 12.02 -7.23
CA ALA A 83 -12.46 11.50 -6.81
C ALA A 83 -11.81 12.34 -5.70
N ALA A 84 -12.40 13.47 -5.28
CA ALA A 84 -12.00 14.26 -4.11
C ALA A 84 -12.91 14.03 -2.89
N ARG A 85 -13.97 13.20 -3.01
CA ARG A 85 -14.87 12.88 -1.89
C ARG A 85 -14.10 12.02 -0.87
N GLY A 86 -13.77 12.59 0.28
CA GLY A 86 -12.90 11.98 1.30
C GLY A 86 -11.49 12.56 1.36
N TYR A 87 -11.14 13.52 0.52
CA TYR A 87 -9.85 14.19 0.53
C TYR A 87 -9.91 15.49 1.33
N GLU A 88 -8.87 15.77 2.10
CA GLU A 88 -8.67 17.11 2.62
C GLU A 88 -8.41 18.06 1.45
N LYS A 89 -8.95 19.29 1.52
CA LYS A 89 -8.85 20.32 0.46
C LYS A 89 -7.41 20.68 0.05
N LYS A 90 -6.39 20.16 0.74
CA LYS A 90 -4.96 20.40 0.52
C LYS A 90 -4.16 19.13 0.25
N THR A 91 -4.79 18.02 -0.14
CA THR A 91 -4.05 16.78 -0.42
C THR A 91 -3.09 17.00 -1.60
N PRO A 92 -1.76 16.81 -1.41
CA PRO A 92 -0.80 16.94 -2.49
C PRO A 92 -1.11 15.94 -3.60
N HIS A 93 -0.77 16.28 -4.84
CA HIS A 93 -0.91 15.34 -5.95
C HIS A 93 0.11 14.18 -5.81
N PRO A 94 -0.14 13.01 -6.42
CA PRO A 94 0.61 11.78 -6.15
C PRO A 94 2.14 11.90 -6.24
N ILE A 95 2.67 12.60 -7.26
CA ILE A 95 4.14 12.76 -7.38
C ILE A 95 4.69 13.70 -6.29
N LYS A 96 3.93 14.73 -5.89
CA LYS A 96 4.35 15.65 -4.82
C LYS A 96 4.30 14.99 -3.45
N SER A 97 3.34 14.11 -3.17
CA SER A 97 3.35 13.35 -1.91
C SER A 97 4.60 12.49 -1.76
N VAL A 98 5.12 11.93 -2.87
CA VAL A 98 6.40 11.20 -2.83
C VAL A 98 7.57 12.14 -2.64
N ALA A 99 7.57 13.29 -3.31
CA ALA A 99 8.63 14.26 -3.15
C ALA A 99 8.72 14.79 -1.70
N ASP A 100 7.57 15.13 -1.11
CA ASP A 100 7.43 15.56 0.28
C ASP A 100 7.92 14.44 1.23
N ALA A 101 7.56 13.17 0.97
CA ALA A 101 8.04 12.01 1.73
C ALA A 101 9.56 11.80 1.64
N MET A 102 10.16 12.15 0.50
CA MET A 102 11.61 12.10 0.28
C MET A 102 12.34 13.37 0.78
N GLY A 103 11.61 14.36 1.33
CA GLY A 103 12.19 15.65 1.70
C GLY A 103 12.81 16.40 0.51
N THR A 104 12.30 16.17 -0.70
CA THR A 104 12.82 16.77 -1.94
C THR A 104 11.84 17.83 -2.44
N ASP A 105 12.33 19.04 -2.64
CA ASP A 105 11.55 20.10 -3.26
C ASP A 105 11.28 19.79 -4.74
N VAL A 106 10.04 20.05 -5.17
CA VAL A 106 9.66 20.02 -6.58
C VAL A 106 9.29 21.44 -7.00
N PRO A 107 9.91 21.99 -8.05
CA PRO A 107 9.56 23.31 -8.55
C PRO A 107 8.09 23.37 -8.91
N GLN A 108 7.40 24.40 -8.43
CA GLN A 108 5.95 24.35 -8.37
C GLN A 108 5.26 24.86 -9.64
N PHE A 109 5.82 25.78 -10.43
CA PHE A 109 5.07 26.37 -11.54
C PHE A 109 5.98 26.92 -12.65
N ASP A 110 5.93 26.26 -13.81
CA ASP A 110 5.84 26.80 -15.20
C ASP A 110 6.27 25.70 -16.19
N GLU A 111 7.23 24.87 -15.78
CA GLU A 111 7.64 23.66 -16.46
C GLU A 111 7.33 22.45 -15.56
N ILE A 112 6.53 21.50 -16.06
CA ILE A 112 6.17 20.30 -15.31
C ILE A 112 7.35 19.32 -15.35
N ILE A 113 8.39 19.64 -14.61
CA ILE A 113 9.67 18.93 -14.58
C ILE A 113 9.90 18.39 -13.16
N TYR A 114 10.12 17.08 -13.08
CA TYR A 114 10.34 16.39 -11.81
C TYR A 114 11.75 15.81 -11.72
N PRO A 115 12.42 15.88 -10.56
CA PRO A 115 13.65 15.13 -10.36
C PRO A 115 13.40 13.65 -10.65
N ARG A 116 14.25 13.02 -11.47
CA ARG A 116 14.06 11.62 -11.86
C ARG A 116 13.97 10.69 -10.66
N ARG A 117 14.77 10.95 -9.61
CA ARG A 117 14.71 10.19 -8.35
C ARG A 117 13.31 10.13 -7.75
N VAL A 118 12.59 11.26 -7.77
CA VAL A 118 11.20 11.35 -7.28
C VAL A 118 10.27 10.56 -8.17
N VAL A 119 10.44 10.63 -9.50
CA VAL A 119 9.63 9.88 -10.46
C VAL A 119 9.85 8.37 -10.29
N VAL A 120 11.10 7.92 -10.21
CA VAL A 120 11.44 6.51 -10.02
C VAL A 120 10.89 6.01 -8.68
N ALA A 121 11.11 6.75 -7.59
CA ALA A 121 10.53 6.43 -6.29
C ALA A 121 9.01 6.35 -6.34
N PHE A 122 8.36 7.28 -7.05
CA PHE A 122 6.92 7.26 -7.27
C PHE A 122 6.48 6.02 -8.04
N LEU A 123 7.13 5.69 -9.15
CA LEU A 123 6.79 4.51 -9.96
C LEU A 123 7.00 3.21 -9.17
N LYS A 124 8.08 3.08 -8.39
CA LYS A 124 8.27 1.95 -7.45
C LYS A 124 7.15 1.91 -6.41
N ALA A 125 6.81 3.06 -5.84
CA ALA A 125 5.76 3.22 -4.84
C ALA A 125 4.39 2.77 -5.36
N ILE A 126 4.04 3.15 -6.58
CA ILE A 126 2.76 2.75 -7.16
C ILE A 126 2.79 1.38 -7.86
N GLY A 127 3.97 0.76 -7.94
CA GLY A 127 4.22 -0.59 -8.47
C GLY A 127 4.61 -0.65 -9.93
N TYR A 128 4.69 0.48 -10.62
CA TYR A 128 5.08 0.51 -12.03
C TYR A 128 6.51 0.00 -12.29
N MET A 129 7.37 0.12 -11.28
CA MET A 129 8.72 -0.39 -11.30
C MET A 129 8.96 -1.38 -10.15
N ASP A 130 9.87 -2.32 -10.38
CA ASP A 130 10.42 -3.21 -9.35
C ASP A 130 11.45 -2.50 -8.46
N ALA A 131 12.01 -3.22 -7.47
CA ALA A 131 13.00 -2.68 -6.55
C ALA A 131 14.26 -2.19 -7.28
N GLU A 132 14.60 -2.84 -8.40
CA GLU A 132 15.72 -2.52 -9.28
C GLU A 132 15.43 -1.33 -10.23
N GLY A 133 14.20 -0.81 -10.25
CA GLY A 133 13.80 0.32 -11.09
C GLY A 133 13.42 -0.05 -12.52
N ARG A 134 13.20 -1.33 -12.80
CA ARG A 134 12.77 -1.83 -14.11
C ARG A 134 11.25 -1.87 -14.16
N LEU A 135 10.70 -1.64 -15.36
CA LEU A 135 9.26 -1.78 -15.57
C LEU A 135 8.80 -3.20 -15.31
N VAL A 136 7.71 -3.33 -14.56
CA VAL A 136 7.09 -4.63 -14.29
C VAL A 136 6.46 -5.16 -15.59
N GLU A 137 6.86 -6.37 -16.03
CA GLU A 137 6.49 -6.95 -17.34
C GLU A 137 4.97 -6.98 -17.58
N GLU A 138 4.18 -7.16 -16.51
CA GLU A 138 2.72 -7.21 -16.60
C GLU A 138 2.10 -5.88 -17.05
N ILE A 139 2.79 -4.75 -16.84
CA ILE A 139 2.36 -3.42 -17.30
C ILE A 139 2.56 -3.27 -18.80
N GLN A 140 3.66 -3.82 -19.32
CA GLN A 140 3.94 -3.83 -20.76
C GLN A 140 2.86 -4.64 -21.52
N ASN A 141 2.27 -5.65 -20.87
CA ASN A 141 1.41 -6.63 -21.53
C ASN A 141 -0.10 -6.43 -21.35
N LYS A 142 -0.59 -5.72 -20.31
CA LYS A 142 -2.03 -5.72 -19.95
C LYS A 142 -2.82 -4.44 -20.20
N GLY A 143 -2.22 -3.39 -20.74
CA GLY A 143 -2.94 -2.16 -21.10
C GLY A 143 -3.55 -1.40 -19.91
N ALA A 144 -4.03 -0.18 -20.16
CA ALA A 144 -4.45 0.77 -19.13
C ALA A 144 -5.82 0.40 -18.50
N GLY A 145 -5.81 -0.42 -17.44
CA GLY A 145 -6.97 -0.70 -16.57
C GLY A 145 -6.63 -0.51 -15.09
N ARG A 146 -7.63 -0.32 -14.21
CA ARG A 146 -7.47 -0.12 -12.76
C ARG A 146 -6.55 -1.19 -12.15
N TRP A 147 -5.29 -0.82 -11.99
CA TRP A 147 -4.22 -1.76 -11.70
C TRP A 147 -3.93 -1.79 -10.20
N SER A 148 -4.07 -2.99 -9.61
CA SER A 148 -3.42 -3.30 -8.34
C SER A 148 -2.03 -3.83 -8.67
N PRO A 149 -0.98 -3.50 -7.89
CA PRO A 149 0.35 -4.02 -8.14
C PRO A 149 0.36 -5.54 -8.13
N VAL A 150 1.26 -6.16 -8.90
CA VAL A 150 1.41 -7.62 -8.94
C VAL A 150 2.22 -8.11 -7.73
N LYS A 151 3.20 -7.31 -7.31
CA LYS A 151 4.03 -7.52 -6.14
C LYS A 151 3.78 -6.40 -5.12
N PRO A 152 4.01 -6.64 -3.82
CA PRO A 152 4.04 -5.58 -2.82
C PRO A 152 4.94 -4.43 -3.27
N THR A 153 4.50 -3.19 -3.03
CA THR A 153 5.28 -2.01 -3.39
C THR A 153 6.05 -1.50 -2.18
N ILE A 154 6.96 -0.56 -2.41
CA ILE A 154 7.78 0.03 -1.36
C ILE A 154 7.17 1.39 -0.99
N ASP A 155 7.01 1.67 0.30
CA ASP A 155 6.64 2.98 0.78
C ASP A 155 7.80 3.97 0.56
N PRO A 156 7.56 5.15 -0.03
CA PRO A 156 8.62 6.10 -0.32
C PRO A 156 9.21 6.77 0.92
N ARG A 157 8.59 6.62 2.11
CA ARG A 157 9.10 7.17 3.36
C ARG A 157 10.12 6.21 3.96
N PRO A 158 11.41 6.57 4.01
CA PRO A 158 12.43 5.72 4.61
C PRO A 158 12.25 5.67 6.13
N VAL A 159 12.43 4.49 6.72
CA VAL A 159 12.54 4.35 8.18
C VAL A 159 13.99 4.64 8.55
N THR A 160 14.26 5.82 9.10
CA THR A 160 15.62 6.27 9.43
C THR A 160 16.07 5.78 10.81
N ASP A 161 15.16 5.72 11.77
CA ASP A 161 15.49 5.49 13.17
C ASP A 161 15.42 4.00 13.54
N PRO A 162 16.40 3.45 14.26
CA PRO A 162 16.38 2.05 14.70
C PRO A 162 15.19 1.71 15.61
N GLU A 163 14.73 2.67 16.41
CA GLU A 163 13.55 2.50 17.26
C GLU A 163 12.25 2.41 16.44
N GLU A 164 12.19 3.12 15.31
CA GLU A 164 11.09 3.03 14.34
C GLU A 164 11.17 1.77 13.47
N ALA A 165 12.30 1.08 13.44
CA ALA A 165 12.50 -0.17 12.71
C ALA A 165 11.89 -1.40 13.43
N VAL A 166 11.07 -1.19 14.45
CA VAL A 166 10.36 -2.23 15.19
C VAL A 166 8.86 -1.95 15.16
N ASP A 167 8.04 -2.96 14.84
CA ASP A 167 6.59 -2.84 14.89
C ASP A 167 6.12 -2.74 16.34
N SER A 168 5.45 -1.64 16.69
CA SER A 168 5.01 -1.35 18.06
C SER A 168 3.99 -2.34 18.61
N ARG A 169 3.31 -3.12 17.76
CA ARG A 169 2.28 -4.09 18.17
C ARG A 169 2.88 -5.45 18.49
N THR A 170 3.90 -5.84 17.72
CA THR A 170 4.49 -7.19 17.79
C THR A 170 5.88 -7.21 18.42
N GLY A 171 6.54 -6.05 18.53
CA GLY A 171 7.94 -5.93 18.98
C GLY A 171 8.95 -6.53 18.00
N LYS A 172 8.53 -6.91 16.79
CA LYS A 172 9.39 -7.52 15.78
C LYS A 172 10.00 -6.47 14.86
N PRO A 173 11.20 -6.72 14.29
CA PRO A 173 11.76 -5.86 13.26
C PRO A 173 10.80 -5.69 12.08
N LEU A 174 10.70 -4.46 11.56
CA LEU A 174 9.93 -4.16 10.35
C LEU A 174 10.56 -4.82 9.13
N ALA A 175 9.72 -5.27 8.20
CA ALA A 175 10.15 -5.70 6.88
C ALA A 175 10.45 -4.47 6.01
N LEU A 176 11.72 -4.10 5.96
CA LEU A 176 12.22 -2.96 5.21
C LEU A 176 12.93 -3.42 3.94
N ASP A 177 12.77 -2.63 2.88
CA ASP A 177 13.58 -2.75 1.68
C ASP A 177 15.06 -2.43 1.99
N PRO A 178 16.02 -3.28 1.62
CA PRO A 178 17.41 -3.10 2.02
C PRO A 178 18.08 -1.87 1.42
N VAL A 179 17.55 -1.33 0.31
CA VAL A 179 18.14 -0.20 -0.42
C VAL A 179 17.55 1.12 0.05
N THR A 180 16.22 1.22 0.03
CA THR A 180 15.49 2.46 0.33
C THR A 180 15.13 2.59 1.80
N ARG A 181 15.19 1.48 2.57
CA ARG A 181 14.64 1.37 3.93
C ARG A 181 13.15 1.72 4.02
N GLY A 182 12.44 1.71 2.89
CA GLY A 182 11.00 1.85 2.84
C GLY A 182 10.31 0.55 3.27
N ARG A 183 9.11 0.67 3.83
CA ARG A 183 8.30 -0.49 4.26
C ARG A 183 7.56 -1.11 3.08
N TYR A 184 7.36 -2.44 3.09
CA TYR A 184 6.57 -3.10 2.05
C TYR A 184 5.06 -2.93 2.25
N ARG A 185 4.38 -2.40 1.22
CA ARG A 185 2.92 -2.22 1.15
C ARG A 185 2.26 -3.40 0.45
N TYR A 186 1.40 -4.10 1.18
CA TYR A 186 0.57 -5.19 0.67
C TYR A 186 -0.81 -4.65 0.30
N TYR A 187 -1.30 -4.93 -0.91
CA TYR A 187 -2.63 -4.54 -1.35
C TYR A 187 -3.59 -5.71 -1.20
N ALA A 188 -4.90 -5.48 -1.39
CA ALA A 188 -5.93 -6.52 -1.25
C ALA A 188 -5.61 -7.80 -2.07
N VAL A 189 -5.01 -7.66 -3.26
CA VAL A 189 -4.58 -8.78 -4.10
C VAL A 189 -3.45 -9.62 -3.48
N HIS A 190 -2.59 -9.02 -2.64
CA HIS A 190 -1.51 -9.70 -1.92
C HIS A 190 -1.99 -10.19 -0.55
N ALA A 191 -2.78 -9.37 0.15
CA ALA A 191 -3.30 -9.66 1.48
C ALA A 191 -4.27 -10.85 1.47
N ALA A 192 -5.09 -10.98 0.42
CA ALA A 192 -6.04 -12.08 0.26
C ALA A 192 -5.38 -13.47 0.36
N PRO A 193 -4.43 -13.85 -0.52
CA PRO A 193 -3.77 -15.14 -0.42
C PRO A 193 -2.95 -15.28 0.87
N LYS A 194 -2.32 -14.20 1.35
CA LYS A 194 -1.53 -14.24 2.60
C LYS A 194 -2.39 -14.59 3.82
N LEU A 195 -3.64 -14.12 3.86
CA LEU A 195 -4.61 -14.46 4.90
C LEU A 195 -5.43 -15.73 4.61
N GLY A 196 -5.13 -16.47 3.54
CA GLY A 196 -5.83 -17.71 3.17
C GLY A 196 -7.19 -17.52 2.50
N TYR A 197 -7.47 -16.34 1.93
CA TYR A 197 -8.67 -16.12 1.12
C TYR A 197 -8.47 -16.61 -0.32
N ALA A 198 -9.49 -17.27 -0.87
CA ALA A 198 -9.45 -17.85 -2.21
C ALA A 198 -9.33 -16.79 -3.33
N SER A 199 -9.81 -15.56 -3.10
CA SER A 199 -9.76 -14.49 -4.10
C SER A 199 -9.93 -13.10 -3.48
N LYS A 200 -9.52 -12.06 -4.22
CA LYS A 200 -9.68 -10.66 -3.82
C LYS A 200 -11.14 -10.27 -3.55
N PRO A 201 -12.16 -10.64 -4.36
CA PRO A 201 -13.55 -10.31 -4.05
C PRO A 201 -14.03 -10.88 -2.70
N VAL A 202 -13.59 -12.09 -2.34
CA VAL A 202 -13.94 -12.71 -1.04
C VAL A 202 -13.27 -11.95 0.11
N PHE A 203 -12.01 -11.52 -0.09
CA PHE A 203 -11.32 -10.64 0.85
C PHE A 203 -12.04 -9.30 1.02
N ASP A 204 -12.41 -8.62 -0.07
CA ASP A 204 -13.12 -7.33 -0.02
C ASP A 204 -14.47 -7.46 0.73
N GLN A 205 -15.21 -8.55 0.49
CA GLN A 205 -16.45 -8.81 1.23
C GLN A 205 -16.19 -9.04 2.72
N SER A 206 -15.09 -9.71 3.06
CA SER A 206 -14.68 -9.95 4.45
C SER A 206 -14.22 -8.67 5.14
N LEU A 207 -13.57 -7.76 4.40
CA LEU A 207 -13.18 -6.42 4.85
C LEU A 207 -14.41 -5.59 5.21
N ASN A 208 -15.41 -5.56 4.35
CA ASN A 208 -16.67 -4.85 4.62
C ASN A 208 -17.44 -5.42 5.82
N LYS A 209 -17.21 -6.69 6.17
CA LYS A 209 -17.81 -7.35 7.34
C LYS A 209 -16.95 -7.24 8.60
N GLY A 210 -15.83 -6.51 8.56
CA GLY A 210 -14.91 -6.36 9.70
C GLY A 210 -14.20 -7.66 10.11
N ARG A 211 -14.09 -8.64 9.21
CA ARG A 211 -13.47 -9.95 9.49
C ARG A 211 -11.95 -9.96 9.26
N VAL A 212 -11.45 -9.01 8.48
CA VAL A 212 -10.02 -8.76 8.25
C VAL A 212 -9.66 -7.43 8.91
N PRO A 213 -8.36 -7.19 9.24
CA PRO A 213 -7.96 -5.93 9.81
C PRO A 213 -8.26 -4.77 8.85
N ALA A 214 -8.58 -3.60 9.42
CA ALA A 214 -8.64 -2.36 8.66
C ALA A 214 -7.31 -2.11 7.92
N ALA A 215 -7.36 -1.39 6.80
CA ALA A 215 -6.16 -0.98 6.10
C ALA A 215 -5.29 -0.09 7.00
N ASP A 216 -3.97 -0.26 6.91
CA ASP A 216 -3.02 0.57 7.67
C ASP A 216 -2.91 1.98 7.08
N GLY A 217 -3.28 2.14 5.81
CA GLY A 217 -3.31 3.42 5.14
C GLY A 217 -3.73 3.34 3.67
N TYR A 218 -3.55 4.46 2.99
CA TYR A 218 -3.83 4.63 1.57
C TYR A 218 -2.58 5.13 0.86
N ASP A 219 -2.27 4.56 -0.30
CA ASP A 219 -1.11 4.98 -1.09
C ASP A 219 -1.38 6.29 -1.86
N GLU A 220 -0.41 6.68 -2.69
CA GLU A 220 -0.46 7.93 -3.47
C GLU A 220 -1.60 7.94 -4.50
N LEU A 221 -2.14 6.76 -4.85
CA LEU A 221 -3.31 6.59 -5.73
C LEU A 221 -4.58 6.22 -4.95
N GLN A 222 -4.58 6.38 -3.63
CA GLN A 222 -5.65 6.03 -2.70
C GLN A 222 -6.08 4.57 -2.72
N ARG A 223 -5.14 3.68 -2.98
CA ARG A 223 -5.38 2.24 -2.84
C ARG A 223 -5.11 1.85 -1.39
N PRO A 224 -6.05 1.16 -0.72
CA PRO A 224 -5.82 0.69 0.63
C PRO A 224 -4.68 -0.33 0.65
N PHE A 225 -3.77 -0.18 1.61
CA PHE A 225 -2.67 -1.11 1.83
C PHE A 225 -2.61 -1.57 3.28
N TRP A 226 -1.90 -2.67 3.48
CA TRP A 226 -1.56 -3.27 4.76
C TRP A 226 -0.06 -3.44 4.86
N TRP A 227 0.46 -3.31 6.07
CA TRP A 227 1.81 -3.71 6.39
C TRP A 227 1.90 -5.22 6.57
N LEU A 228 3.08 -5.79 6.31
CA LEU A 228 3.33 -7.22 6.48
C LEU A 228 2.99 -7.66 7.91
N GLU A 229 3.41 -6.85 8.88
CA GLU A 229 3.30 -7.14 10.31
C GLU A 229 1.84 -7.16 10.75
N THR A 230 0.99 -6.29 10.20
CA THR A 230 -0.46 -6.27 10.45
C THR A 230 -1.10 -7.58 10.02
N LEU A 231 -0.74 -8.07 8.83
CA LEU A 231 -1.28 -9.32 8.30
C LEU A 231 -0.81 -10.53 9.14
N GLU A 232 0.44 -10.53 9.59
CA GLU A 232 1.00 -11.60 10.42
C GLU A 232 0.42 -11.62 11.83
N ALA A 233 0.28 -10.45 12.46
CA ALA A 233 -0.39 -10.32 13.75
C ALA A 233 -1.84 -10.82 13.66
N HIS A 234 -2.54 -10.50 12.57
CA HIS A 234 -3.87 -11.04 12.33
C HIS A 234 -3.82 -12.56 12.22
N LEU A 235 -2.96 -13.15 11.40
CA LEU A 235 -2.84 -14.61 11.27
C LEU A 235 -2.54 -15.30 12.60
N ALA A 236 -1.64 -14.75 13.42
CA ALA A 236 -1.28 -15.32 14.72
C ALA A 236 -2.49 -15.43 15.66
N GLY A 237 -3.39 -14.44 15.65
CA GLY A 237 -4.63 -14.47 16.45
C GLY A 237 -5.77 -15.30 15.86
N ALA A 238 -5.56 -16.06 14.78
CA ALA A 238 -6.64 -16.75 14.08
C ALA A 238 -7.34 -17.82 14.95
N GLU A 239 -6.57 -18.61 15.72
CA GLU A 239 -7.15 -19.63 16.60
C GLU A 239 -7.96 -19.02 17.75
N GLU A 240 -7.46 -17.94 18.34
CA GLU A 240 -8.21 -17.21 19.37
C GLU A 240 -9.53 -16.64 18.82
N ARG A 241 -9.51 -16.05 17.62
CA ARG A 241 -10.74 -15.57 16.97
C ARG A 241 -11.71 -16.71 16.65
N LYS A 242 -11.21 -17.89 16.26
CA LYS A 242 -12.05 -19.09 16.07
C LYS A 242 -12.67 -19.54 17.40
N LEU A 243 -11.91 -19.52 18.49
CA LEU A 243 -12.41 -19.87 19.83
C LEU A 243 -13.45 -18.86 20.31
N GLN A 244 -13.21 -17.55 20.15
CA GLN A 244 -14.18 -16.51 20.48
C GLN A 244 -15.46 -16.63 19.65
N ALA A 245 -15.34 -16.92 18.34
CA ALA A 245 -16.50 -17.16 17.49
C ALA A 245 -17.30 -18.40 17.91
N LYS A 246 -16.62 -19.47 18.37
CA LYS A 246 -17.25 -20.69 18.91
C LYS A 246 -17.88 -20.49 20.28
N ALA A 247 -17.27 -19.67 21.15
CA ALA A 247 -17.81 -19.32 22.45
C ALA A 247 -19.18 -18.63 22.34
N GLY A 248 -19.47 -18.08 21.16
CA GLY A 248 -20.68 -17.34 20.90
C GLY A 248 -20.67 -15.98 21.61
N PRO A 249 -21.59 -15.10 21.26
CA PRO A 249 -21.81 -13.86 22.01
C PRO A 249 -22.18 -14.17 23.46
N LYS A 250 -21.70 -13.32 24.38
CA LYS A 250 -21.94 -13.44 25.81
C LYS A 250 -23.45 -13.53 26.10
N PRO A 251 -23.91 -14.49 26.92
CA PRO A 251 -25.31 -14.55 27.32
C PRO A 251 -25.68 -13.32 28.17
N ASP A 252 -26.94 -12.88 28.08
CA ASP A 252 -27.44 -11.73 28.86
C ASP A 252 -27.70 -12.12 30.33
N GLY A 253 -27.83 -13.42 30.59
CA GLY A 253 -27.92 -13.98 31.93
C GLY A 253 -27.91 -15.51 31.91
N TYR A 254 -28.08 -16.09 33.09
CA TYR A 254 -28.24 -17.52 33.30
C TYR A 254 -29.56 -17.75 34.04
N THR A 255 -30.33 -18.76 33.63
CA THR A 255 -31.54 -19.19 34.34
C THR A 255 -31.16 -19.76 35.71
N ASP A 256 -32.13 -19.97 36.60
CA ASP A 256 -31.91 -20.60 37.91
C ASP A 256 -31.27 -22.01 37.78
N ASP A 257 -31.59 -22.74 36.72
CA ASP A 257 -30.96 -24.03 36.35
C ASP A 257 -29.54 -23.89 35.74
N GLY A 258 -28.97 -22.69 35.71
CA GLY A 258 -27.64 -22.40 35.14
C GLY A 258 -27.54 -22.39 33.62
N LYS A 259 -28.67 -22.39 32.89
CA LYS A 259 -28.66 -22.35 31.41
C LYS A 259 -28.51 -20.92 30.90
N PRO A 260 -27.61 -20.64 29.94
CA PRO A 260 -27.48 -19.30 29.38
C PRO A 260 -28.75 -18.91 28.60
N TYR A 261 -29.27 -17.71 28.83
CA TYR A 261 -30.32 -17.11 28.00
C TYR A 261 -29.85 -15.79 27.41
N ARG A 262 -30.53 -15.36 26.33
CA ARG A 262 -30.35 -14.03 25.75
C ARG A 262 -31.70 -13.34 25.72
N LEU A 263 -31.70 -12.09 26.16
CA LEU A 263 -32.82 -11.20 25.99
C LEU A 263 -32.87 -10.90 24.50
N LEU A 264 -33.96 -11.30 23.86
CA LEU A 264 -34.22 -10.84 22.51
C LEU A 264 -34.29 -9.30 22.57
N PRO A 265 -33.71 -8.59 21.58
CA PRO A 265 -33.97 -7.16 21.44
C PRO A 265 -35.48 -6.93 21.54
N ASP A 266 -35.87 -5.86 22.24
CA ASP A 266 -37.26 -5.48 22.52
C ASP A 266 -38.02 -5.13 21.23
N ASP A 267 -38.19 -6.12 20.35
CA ASP A 267 -39.01 -6.07 19.14
C ASP A 267 -40.45 -6.45 19.52
N GLY A 268 -40.94 -6.08 20.71
CA GLY A 268 -42.37 -6.13 21.09
C GLY A 268 -43.12 -7.46 20.89
N HIS A 269 -42.45 -8.58 20.64
CA HIS A 269 -43.07 -9.78 20.06
C HIS A 269 -42.90 -11.07 20.88
N TYR A 270 -42.91 -11.02 22.21
CA TYR A 270 -43.28 -12.20 23.01
C TYR A 270 -44.01 -11.82 24.30
N ALA A 271 -45.29 -11.47 24.17
CA ALA A 271 -46.27 -11.93 25.16
C ALA A 271 -46.75 -13.32 24.72
N GLN A 272 -46.68 -14.27 25.65
CA GLN A 272 -47.27 -15.62 25.60
C GLN A 272 -46.60 -16.67 24.71
N LYS A 273 -45.66 -17.40 25.33
CA LYS A 273 -45.62 -18.86 25.23
C LYS A 273 -45.04 -19.48 26.51
N GLY A 274 -45.77 -19.30 27.59
CA GLY A 274 -45.73 -20.14 28.78
C GLY A 274 -47.18 -20.55 29.07
N GLU A 275 -47.42 -21.82 29.37
CA GLU A 275 -48.73 -22.46 29.58
C GLU A 275 -49.47 -22.96 28.32
N ALA A 276 -48.87 -23.96 27.66
CA ALA A 276 -49.66 -25.00 26.98
C ALA A 276 -49.15 -26.36 27.46
N GLY A 277 -49.38 -26.61 28.76
CA GLY A 277 -49.01 -27.85 29.45
C GLY A 277 -50.15 -28.32 30.33
N ALA A 278 -51.34 -28.54 29.75
CA ALA A 278 -52.42 -29.37 30.30
C ALA A 278 -53.59 -29.35 29.30
N ALA A 279 -53.53 -30.19 28.26
CA ALA A 279 -54.72 -30.55 27.48
C ALA A 279 -54.90 -32.06 27.59
N GLU A 280 -55.89 -32.39 28.41
CA GLU A 280 -56.53 -33.67 28.69
C GLU A 280 -56.70 -34.52 27.41
N LYS A 281 -56.31 -35.79 27.46
CA LYS A 281 -56.63 -36.79 26.44
C LYS A 281 -58.12 -37.16 26.54
N PRO A 282 -58.94 -37.03 25.50
CA PRO A 282 -60.24 -37.69 25.49
C PRO A 282 -60.07 -39.16 25.06
N GLU A 283 -60.74 -40.01 25.83
CA GLU A 283 -60.80 -41.47 25.74
C GLU A 283 -61.29 -41.96 24.37
N LYS A 284 -60.69 -43.08 23.93
CA LYS A 284 -61.22 -43.92 22.86
C LYS A 284 -62.46 -44.65 23.38
N ASN A 285 -63.65 -44.31 22.87
CA ASN A 285 -64.77 -45.24 22.90
C ASN A 285 -64.77 -46.11 21.64
N VAL A 286 -64.72 -47.41 21.91
CA VAL A 286 -64.93 -48.55 21.02
C VAL A 286 -66.43 -48.91 21.08
N ALA A 287 -66.91 -49.60 20.03
CA ALA A 287 -68.22 -50.24 19.83
C ALA A 287 -69.16 -49.42 18.93
N GLU A 288 -69.82 -49.96 17.90
CA GLU A 288 -69.90 -51.33 17.34
C GLU A 288 -70.37 -51.18 15.89
#